data_AF-A0A383R9B4-F1
#
_entry.id   AF-A0A383R9B4-F1
#
_cell.length_a   1.000
_cell.length_b   1.000
_cell.length_c   1.000
_cell.angle_alpha   90.00
_cell.angle_beta   90.00
_cell.angle_gamma   90.00
#
_symmetry.space_group_name_H-M   'P 1'
#
loop_
_entity.id
_entity.type
_entity.pdbx_description
1 polymer ?
#
loop_
_entity_poly.entity_id
_entity_poly.type
_entity_poly.pdbx_seq_one_letter_code
_entity_poly.pdbx_strand_id
1 'polypeptide(L)'
;MIRKLSMILMMLVLFGSEVMVVSAETDSYTDGTYTLVMNNEDPSFDSTVKQRMIDTFFIVYPQMVARFNGQAVRKVNFTIDPIYSGVAEAGGGNVRFSSNWLRKNPEDIDTVTHELMHIVQAYPGGSPGWMTEGIADYARYKYGRNNDPAGWSLPNYSPNQKYTDSYQVTARFFVWLENRIRPSIVNEMDFNLRNRTYSEQLWVNVTGQTVDQLWQQYSKDPNLTNNDVLVGRPYKLINVNSGKALDVQGSGAANGTNVQIYSDNGSAAQRWTVYRNQDGTYKLINAASAKALDVTSSGTGDGTNVQIWDDNGSGAQKWSFIRNTDGSYKLINSNSNKVLDVSSSGTNDGTNVQIWTDNGTAAQKWKLVLLN
;
A
#
# COMPACT_ATOMS: atom_id res chain seq x y z
N MET A 1 1.01 21.68 -12.64
CA MET A 1 2.44 22.06 -12.78
C MET A 1 2.74 22.91 -11.56
N ILE A 2 3.59 22.41 -10.67
CA ILE A 2 3.91 23.06 -9.40
C ILE A 2 4.58 24.41 -9.68
N ARG A 3 4.01 25.49 -9.15
CA ARG A 3 4.59 26.84 -9.23
C ARG A 3 5.31 27.15 -7.91
N LYS A 4 6.55 27.64 -8.00
CA LYS A 4 7.39 28.05 -6.85
C LYS A 4 7.46 29.58 -6.77
N LEU A 5 7.30 30.13 -5.57
CA LEU A 5 7.60 31.51 -5.22
C LEU A 5 8.57 31.51 -4.04
N SER A 6 9.70 32.21 -4.16
CA SER A 6 10.73 32.26 -3.12
C SER A 6 10.75 33.63 -2.43
N MET A 7 10.85 33.61 -1.10
CA MET A 7 10.99 34.80 -0.26
C MET A 7 12.13 34.60 0.74
N ILE A 8 13.07 35.54 0.80
CA ILE A 8 14.20 35.50 1.75
C ILE A 8 13.89 36.49 2.87
N LEU A 9 13.84 35.99 4.11
CA LEU A 9 13.71 36.84 5.30
C LEU A 9 15.04 36.80 6.08
N MET A 10 15.71 37.95 6.19
CA MET A 10 16.88 38.11 7.05
C MET A 10 16.42 38.48 8.46
N MET A 11 16.78 37.66 9.45
CA MET A 11 16.67 38.02 10.87
C MET A 11 18.07 38.31 11.42
N LEU A 12 18.23 39.48 12.05
CA LEU A 12 19.39 39.77 12.89
C LEU A 12 19.13 39.24 14.30
N VAL A 13 20.01 38.39 14.80
CA VAL A 13 20.01 37.98 16.20
C VAL A 13 21.24 38.59 16.87
N LEU A 14 21.00 39.39 17.92
CA LEU A 14 22.04 40.03 18.72
C LEU A 14 22.43 39.13 19.89
N PHE A 15 23.63 38.59 19.85
CA PHE A 15 24.36 38.15 21.04
C PHE A 15 25.56 39.08 21.23
N GLY A 16 26.08 39.23 22.45
CA GLY A 16 27.12 40.22 22.77
C GLY A 16 28.19 40.39 21.69
N SER A 17 28.47 41.65 21.31
CA SER A 17 29.42 42.12 20.27
C SER A 17 29.39 41.47 18.88
N GLU A 18 28.65 40.40 18.62
CA GLU A 18 28.60 39.69 17.35
C GLU A 18 27.17 39.65 16.79
N VAL A 19 27.01 40.16 15.57
CA VAL A 19 25.76 40.06 14.81
C VAL A 19 25.81 38.79 13.97
N MET A 20 24.97 37.81 14.29
CA MET A 20 24.74 36.67 13.42
C MET A 20 23.55 36.98 12.49
N VAL A 21 23.78 36.89 11.18
CA VAL A 21 22.70 36.94 10.19
C VAL A 21 22.22 35.51 9.96
N VAL A 22 21.02 35.19 10.44
CA VAL A 22 20.35 33.92 10.12
C VAL A 22 19.34 34.22 9.03
N SER A 23 19.51 33.62 7.85
CA SER A 23 18.54 33.71 6.76
C SER A 23 17.66 32.46 6.76
N ALA A 24 16.38 32.62 7.08
CA ALA A 24 15.39 31.58 6.82
C ALA A 24 14.93 31.69 5.36
N GLU A 25 15.02 30.59 4.61
CA GLU A 25 14.45 30.51 3.27
C GLU A 25 13.00 30.08 3.39
N THR A 26 12.07 30.93 2.93
CA THR A 26 10.64 30.57 2.85
C THR A 26 10.23 30.44 1.39
N ASP A 27 9.89 29.23 0.99
CA ASP A 27 9.41 28.92 -0.35
C ASP A 27 7.94 28.53 -0.31
N SER A 28 7.12 29.07 -1.21
CA SER A 28 5.73 28.65 -1.40
C SER A 28 5.58 27.90 -2.71
N TYR A 29 5.01 26.70 -2.63
CA TYR A 29 4.73 25.82 -3.76
C TYR A 29 3.22 25.67 -3.91
N THR A 30 2.70 25.68 -5.13
CA THR A 30 1.25 25.52 -5.36
C THR A 30 0.97 24.69 -6.61
N ASP A 31 0.01 23.76 -6.48
CA ASP A 31 -0.57 23.00 -7.59
C ASP A 31 -2.07 22.84 -7.37
N GLY A 32 -2.86 23.39 -8.30
CA GLY A 32 -4.31 23.49 -8.13
C GLY A 32 -4.69 24.30 -6.90
N THR A 33 -5.48 23.70 -6.01
CA THR A 33 -5.96 24.32 -4.76
C THR A 33 -5.03 24.08 -3.57
N TYR A 34 -4.00 23.24 -3.71
CA TYR A 34 -3.09 22.87 -2.63
C TYR A 34 -1.85 23.76 -2.65
N THR A 35 -1.47 24.24 -1.47
CA THR A 35 -0.28 25.07 -1.25
C THR A 35 0.56 24.50 -0.12
N LEU A 36 1.86 24.34 -0.37
CA LEU A 36 2.85 24.03 0.66
C LEU A 36 3.75 25.25 0.85
N VAL A 37 3.85 25.74 2.08
CA VAL A 37 4.85 26.72 2.49
C VAL A 37 5.97 25.97 3.18
N MET A 38 7.19 26.09 2.68
CA MET A 38 8.38 25.44 3.21
C MET A 38 9.25 26.50 3.89
N ASN A 39 9.28 26.47 5.23
CA ASN A 39 10.17 27.30 6.06
C ASN A 39 11.42 26.47 6.37
N ASN A 40 12.55 26.84 5.78
CA ASN A 40 13.83 26.18 6.05
C ASN A 40 14.65 27.00 7.04
N GLU A 41 14.67 26.58 8.31
CA GLU A 41 15.50 27.20 9.36
C GLU A 41 16.91 26.58 9.42
N ASP A 42 17.19 25.61 8.54
CA ASP A 42 18.48 24.95 8.40
C ASP A 42 19.04 25.13 6.97
N PRO A 43 19.85 26.17 6.72
CA PRO A 43 20.36 26.47 5.38
C PRO A 43 21.19 25.35 4.76
N SER A 44 21.70 24.42 5.58
CA SER A 44 22.50 23.27 5.14
C SER A 44 21.68 22.01 4.88
N PHE A 45 20.35 22.08 4.99
CA PHE A 45 19.48 20.94 4.78
C PHE A 45 19.54 20.43 3.34
N ASP A 46 19.54 19.10 3.20
CA ASP A 46 19.70 18.44 1.90
C ASP A 46 18.55 18.81 0.95
N SER A 47 18.91 19.38 -0.20
CA SER A 47 17.93 19.88 -1.17
C SER A 47 17.15 18.77 -1.87
N THR A 48 17.71 17.55 -1.97
CA THR A 48 17.04 16.38 -2.54
C THR A 48 16.02 15.83 -1.55
N VAL A 49 16.36 15.74 -0.26
CA VAL A 49 15.40 15.38 0.80
C VAL A 49 14.28 16.41 0.85
N LYS A 50 14.60 17.71 0.83
CA LYS A 50 13.61 18.81 0.76
C LYS A 50 12.66 18.63 -0.42
N GLN A 51 13.18 18.34 -1.62
CA GLN A 51 12.35 18.13 -2.81
C GLN A 51 11.45 16.89 -2.68
N ARG A 52 11.96 15.79 -2.14
CA ARG A 52 11.16 14.56 -1.90
C ARG A 52 10.02 14.80 -0.91
N MET A 53 10.23 15.63 0.10
CA MET A 53 9.15 16.04 1.02
C MET A 53 8.06 16.85 0.31
N ILE A 54 8.46 17.79 -0.55
CA ILE A 54 7.52 18.60 -1.36
C ILE A 54 6.72 17.69 -2.30
N ASP A 55 7.39 16.78 -3.01
CA ASP A 55 6.74 15.85 -3.93
C ASP A 55 5.76 14.92 -3.19
N THR A 56 6.14 14.45 -2.00
CA THR A 56 5.29 13.61 -1.15
C THR A 56 4.02 14.35 -0.75
N PHE A 57 4.11 15.63 -0.34
CA PHE A 57 2.94 16.45 -0.06
C PHE A 57 1.96 16.51 -1.23
N PHE A 58 2.42 16.92 -2.42
CA PHE A 58 1.55 17.12 -3.57
C PHE A 58 0.93 15.83 -4.11
N ILE A 59 1.57 14.68 -3.85
CA ILE A 59 1.08 13.38 -4.31
C ILE A 59 0.15 12.73 -3.29
N VAL A 60 0.50 12.75 -2.01
CA VAL A 60 -0.17 11.98 -0.96
C VAL A 60 -1.29 12.78 -0.29
N TYR A 61 -1.04 14.06 0.04
CA TYR A 61 -2.00 14.86 0.80
C TYR A 61 -3.37 14.97 0.12
N PRO A 62 -3.49 15.25 -1.19
CA PRO A 62 -4.80 15.32 -1.85
C PRO A 62 -5.60 14.01 -1.78
N GLN A 63 -4.92 12.86 -1.81
CA GLN A 63 -5.57 11.55 -1.71
C GLN A 63 -6.17 11.32 -0.32
N MET A 64 -5.41 11.66 0.73
CA MET A 64 -5.88 11.53 2.12
C MET A 64 -7.02 12.51 2.41
N VAL A 65 -6.90 13.77 1.95
CA VAL A 65 -7.97 14.78 2.05
C VAL A 65 -9.24 14.29 1.35
N ALA A 66 -9.13 13.75 0.14
CA ALA A 66 -10.29 13.24 -0.60
C ALA A 66 -10.99 12.07 0.11
N ARG A 67 -10.22 11.18 0.75
CA ARG A 67 -10.77 9.99 1.42
C ARG A 67 -11.36 10.28 2.80
N PHE A 68 -10.65 11.04 3.63
CA PHE A 68 -10.91 11.13 5.07
C PHE A 68 -11.55 12.44 5.48
N ASN A 69 -11.08 13.57 4.92
CA ASN A 69 -11.54 14.89 5.33
C ASN A 69 -11.48 15.91 4.19
N GLY A 70 -12.56 16.03 3.41
CA GLY A 70 -12.67 17.04 2.36
C GLY A 70 -12.58 18.49 2.86
N GLN A 71 -12.70 18.74 4.17
CA GLN A 71 -12.62 20.06 4.80
C GLN A 71 -11.21 20.37 5.38
N ALA A 72 -10.25 19.46 5.28
CA ALA A 72 -8.89 19.68 5.76
C ALA A 72 -8.24 20.90 5.08
N VAL A 73 -7.37 21.61 5.79
CA VAL A 73 -6.72 22.82 5.24
C VAL A 73 -5.94 22.51 3.96
N ARG A 74 -6.05 23.39 2.95
CA ARG A 74 -5.35 23.21 1.66
C ARG A 74 -4.00 23.91 1.59
N LYS A 75 -3.74 24.81 2.54
CA LYS A 75 -2.45 25.43 2.78
C LYS A 75 -1.82 24.78 4.01
N VAL A 76 -0.65 24.16 3.83
CA VAL A 76 0.12 23.52 4.90
C VAL A 76 1.49 24.17 4.98
N ASN A 77 2.01 24.36 6.19
CA ASN A 77 3.36 24.87 6.42
C ASN A 77 4.26 23.73 6.90
N PHE A 78 5.38 23.50 6.24
CA PHE A 78 6.47 22.69 6.76
C PHE A 78 7.52 23.61 7.37
N THR A 79 8.09 23.20 8.50
CA THR A 79 9.27 23.84 9.10
C THR A 79 10.37 22.79 9.24
N ILE A 80 11.53 23.03 8.63
CA ILE A 80 12.75 22.25 8.91
C ILE A 80 13.47 22.93 10.07
N ASP A 81 13.43 22.30 11.24
CA ASP A 81 13.93 22.85 12.51
C ASP A 81 15.21 22.08 12.94
N PRO A 82 16.37 22.74 13.05
CA PRO A 82 17.62 22.12 13.48
C PRO A 82 17.74 21.90 14.99
N ILE A 83 16.89 22.54 15.81
CA ILE A 83 16.90 22.42 17.26
C ILE A 83 15.76 21.54 17.80
N TYR A 84 14.80 21.14 16.97
CA TYR A 84 13.78 20.17 17.35
C TYR A 84 14.38 18.78 17.63
N SER A 85 14.11 18.26 18.82
CA SER A 85 14.65 17.00 19.33
C SER A 85 13.82 15.75 18.98
N GLY A 86 12.59 15.93 18.50
CA GLY A 86 11.73 14.84 18.03
C GLY A 86 12.03 14.43 16.59
N VAL A 87 11.16 13.59 16.02
CA VAL A 87 11.22 13.21 14.59
C VAL A 87 10.49 14.26 13.75
N ALA A 88 9.19 14.40 14.02
CA ALA A 88 8.34 15.45 13.51
C ALA A 88 7.18 15.71 14.50
N GLU A 89 6.37 16.73 14.23
CA GLU A 89 5.08 16.96 14.89
C GLU A 89 4.16 17.75 13.96
N ALA A 90 2.85 17.57 14.09
CA ALA A 90 1.85 18.24 13.26
C ALA A 90 0.68 18.80 14.07
N GLY A 91 0.16 19.94 13.62
CA GLY A 91 -1.03 20.56 14.20
C GLY A 91 -1.44 21.85 13.50
N GLY A 92 -2.76 22.06 13.34
CA GLY A 92 -3.31 23.33 12.85
C GLY A 92 -2.81 23.77 11.47
N GLY A 93 -2.50 22.81 10.58
CA GLY A 93 -1.93 23.07 9.26
C GLY A 93 -0.41 23.26 9.23
N ASN A 94 0.29 23.03 10.34
CA ASN A 94 1.73 23.13 10.44
C ASN A 94 2.32 21.75 10.71
N VAL A 95 3.46 21.46 10.09
CA VAL A 95 4.27 20.29 10.38
C VAL A 95 5.71 20.74 10.59
N ARG A 96 6.30 20.34 11.71
CA ARG A 96 7.70 20.62 12.03
C ARG A 96 8.48 19.32 11.92
N PHE A 97 9.60 19.35 11.20
CA PHE A 97 10.49 18.21 11.01
C PHE A 97 11.87 18.50 11.60
N SER A 98 12.47 17.51 12.26
CA SER A 98 13.86 17.60 12.70
C SER A 98 14.81 17.41 11.53
N SER A 99 15.60 18.44 11.21
CA SER A 99 16.63 18.32 10.18
C SER A 99 17.70 17.29 10.58
N ASN A 100 17.99 17.18 11.87
CA ASN A 100 18.96 16.22 12.41
C ASN A 100 18.50 14.77 12.24
N TRP A 101 17.21 14.49 12.41
CA TRP A 101 16.66 13.16 12.13
C TRP A 101 16.76 12.83 10.64
N LEU A 102 16.30 13.72 9.77
CA LEU A 102 16.26 13.49 8.33
C LEU A 102 17.66 13.42 7.69
N ARG A 103 18.68 14.04 8.28
CA ARG A 103 20.08 13.80 7.87
C ARG A 103 20.55 12.38 8.16
N LYS A 104 20.14 11.82 9.31
CA LYS A 104 20.49 10.45 9.71
C LYS A 104 19.64 9.41 8.98
N ASN A 105 18.41 9.77 8.62
CA ASN A 105 17.42 8.91 8.00
C ASN A 105 16.84 9.58 6.73
N PRO A 106 17.66 9.84 5.69
CA PRO A 106 17.21 10.58 4.50
C PRO A 106 16.15 9.85 3.68
N GLU A 107 16.01 8.54 3.91
CA GLU A 107 14.98 7.70 3.30
C GLU A 107 13.65 7.72 4.07
N ASP A 108 13.59 8.26 5.29
CA ASP A 108 12.38 8.28 6.12
C ASP A 108 11.39 9.40 5.73
N ILE A 109 11.24 9.62 4.41
CA ILE A 109 10.40 10.65 3.80
C ILE A 109 8.92 10.46 4.18
N ASP A 110 8.46 9.22 4.36
CA ASP A 110 7.06 8.93 4.67
C ASP A 110 6.64 9.29 6.10
N THR A 111 7.56 9.78 6.92
CA THR A 111 7.21 10.61 8.09
C THR A 111 6.32 11.78 7.67
N VAL A 112 6.55 12.37 6.48
CA VAL A 112 5.65 13.38 5.90
C VAL A 112 4.23 12.84 5.75
N THR A 113 4.05 11.61 5.27
CA THR A 113 2.72 11.01 5.11
C THR A 113 2.02 10.84 6.45
N HIS A 114 2.75 10.36 7.47
CA HIS A 114 2.24 10.25 8.85
C HIS A 114 1.76 11.60 9.38
N GLU A 115 2.62 12.62 9.36
CA GLU A 115 2.30 13.94 9.88
C GLU A 115 1.16 14.64 9.13
N LEU A 116 1.12 14.47 7.80
CA LEU A 116 0.04 15.00 6.99
C LEU A 116 -1.31 14.35 7.34
N MET A 117 -1.33 13.09 7.78
CA MET A 117 -2.55 12.47 8.26
C MET A 117 -3.08 13.18 9.52
N HIS A 118 -2.23 13.66 10.43
CA HIS A 118 -2.69 14.46 11.57
C HIS A 118 -3.37 15.77 11.15
N ILE A 119 -2.89 16.41 10.07
CA ILE A 119 -3.57 17.58 9.48
C ILE A 119 -4.95 17.20 8.93
N VAL A 120 -5.06 16.03 8.28
CA VAL A 120 -6.34 15.50 7.76
C VAL A 120 -7.30 15.13 8.89
N GLN A 121 -6.80 14.47 9.93
CA GLN A 121 -7.56 14.05 11.11
C GLN A 121 -8.21 15.27 11.75
N ALA A 122 -7.44 16.34 12.00
CA ALA A 122 -7.89 17.57 12.64
C ALA A 122 -8.73 17.28 13.91
N TYR A 123 -8.32 16.26 14.67
CA TYR A 123 -9.08 15.80 15.82
C TYR A 123 -9.09 16.86 16.92
N PRO A 124 -10.23 17.03 17.61
CA PRO A 124 -10.26 17.79 18.84
C PRO A 124 -9.50 17.05 19.95
N GLY A 125 -9.07 17.78 20.98
CA GLY A 125 -8.45 17.16 22.17
C GLY A 125 -9.37 16.11 22.82
N GLY A 126 -8.76 15.03 23.33
CA GLY A 126 -9.47 13.93 24.00
C GLY A 126 -9.68 12.67 23.17
N SER A 127 -9.28 12.66 21.89
CA SER A 127 -9.25 11.44 21.07
C SER A 127 -8.26 10.41 21.64
N PRO A 128 -8.56 9.10 21.58
CA PRO A 128 -7.62 8.06 22.00
C PRO A 128 -6.31 8.14 21.21
N GLY A 129 -5.18 8.22 21.92
CA GLY A 129 -3.86 8.33 21.30
C GLY A 129 -3.56 7.16 20.36
N TRP A 130 -3.92 5.94 20.76
CA TRP A 130 -3.69 4.75 19.93
C TRP A 130 -4.40 4.79 18.59
N MET A 131 -5.60 5.35 18.52
CA MET A 131 -6.31 5.54 17.25
C MET A 131 -5.71 6.70 16.44
N THR A 132 -5.31 7.77 17.12
CA THR A 132 -4.71 8.95 16.48
C THR A 132 -3.42 8.59 15.75
N GLU A 133 -2.47 7.98 16.46
CA GLU A 133 -1.20 7.52 15.91
C GLU A 133 -1.38 6.31 14.97
N GLY A 134 -2.26 5.38 15.33
CA GLY A 134 -2.52 4.18 14.54
C GLY A 134 -3.13 4.47 13.16
N ILE A 135 -4.02 5.47 13.06
CA ILE A 135 -4.58 5.90 11.78
C ILE A 135 -3.51 6.63 10.95
N ALA A 136 -2.63 7.41 11.58
CA ALA A 136 -1.51 8.06 10.90
C ALA A 136 -0.54 7.04 10.28
N ASP A 137 -0.18 5.98 11.01
CA ASP A 137 0.64 4.90 10.46
C ASP A 137 -0.11 3.98 9.49
N TYR A 138 -1.43 3.83 9.63
CA TYR A 138 -2.25 3.18 8.60
C TYR A 138 -2.18 3.98 7.29
N ALA A 139 -2.26 5.30 7.34
CA ALA A 139 -2.12 6.17 6.17
C ALA A 139 -0.71 6.09 5.58
N ARG A 140 0.33 6.09 6.42
CA ARG A 140 1.71 5.83 6.01
C ARG A 140 1.87 4.49 5.28
N TYR A 141 1.24 3.43 5.77
CA TYR A 141 1.24 2.13 5.08
C TYR A 141 0.54 2.17 3.72
N LYS A 142 -0.60 2.86 3.61
CA LYS A 142 -1.43 2.87 2.39
C LYS A 142 -0.94 3.82 1.30
N TYR A 143 -0.43 4.98 1.69
CA TYR A 143 -0.09 6.08 0.78
C TYR A 143 1.41 6.39 0.75
N GLY A 144 2.19 5.87 1.70
CA GLY A 144 3.63 6.06 1.73
C GLY A 144 4.31 5.52 0.47
N ARG A 145 5.31 6.25 0.01
CA ARG A 145 6.00 6.01 -1.27
C ARG A 145 7.46 5.58 -1.13
N ASN A 146 8.00 5.70 0.08
CA ASN A 146 9.41 5.49 0.41
C ASN A 146 9.62 4.64 1.67
N ASN A 147 8.61 3.86 2.09
CA ASN A 147 8.71 2.98 3.25
C ASN A 147 9.80 1.91 3.09
N ASP A 148 9.93 1.25 1.93
CA ASP A 148 10.90 0.16 1.75
C ASP A 148 12.36 0.66 1.86
N PRO A 149 12.77 1.75 1.18
CA PRO A 149 14.11 2.32 1.40
C PRO A 149 14.34 2.84 2.84
N ALA A 150 13.28 3.27 3.54
CA ALA A 150 13.36 3.67 4.95
C ALA A 150 13.48 2.48 5.92
N GLY A 151 13.31 1.25 5.45
CA GLY A 151 13.17 0.07 6.31
C GLY A 151 11.91 0.09 7.17
N TRP A 152 10.92 0.93 6.83
CA TRP A 152 9.67 1.03 7.56
C TRP A 152 8.67 0.00 7.05
N SER A 153 8.05 -0.75 7.97
CA SER A 153 7.01 -1.71 7.64
C SER A 153 6.06 -1.90 8.82
N LEU A 154 4.88 -2.47 8.55
CA LEU A 154 4.02 -2.96 9.62
C LEU A 154 4.70 -4.16 10.30
N PRO A 155 4.76 -4.21 11.64
CA PRO A 155 5.45 -5.28 12.34
C PRO A 155 4.76 -6.62 12.11
N ASN A 156 5.49 -7.71 12.35
CA ASN A 156 4.83 -9.00 12.52
C ASN A 156 3.95 -8.96 13.77
N TYR A 157 2.84 -9.71 13.75
CA TYR A 157 2.03 -9.91 14.93
C TYR A 157 2.86 -10.57 16.04
N SER A 158 2.72 -10.05 17.26
CA SER A 158 3.26 -10.65 18.48
C SER A 158 2.15 -10.76 19.52
N PRO A 159 2.05 -11.89 20.26
CA PRO A 159 1.02 -12.07 21.29
C PRO A 159 1.16 -11.09 22.47
N ASN A 160 2.32 -10.43 22.61
CA ASN A 160 2.54 -9.42 23.64
C ASN A 160 2.04 -8.02 23.25
N GLN A 161 1.57 -7.84 22.01
CA GLN A 161 1.04 -6.58 21.51
C GLN A 161 -0.44 -6.40 21.88
N LYS A 162 -0.90 -5.15 21.88
CA LYS A 162 -2.32 -4.75 21.96
C LYS A 162 -2.66 -3.70 20.91
N TYR A 163 -3.94 -3.58 20.56
CA TYR A 163 -4.39 -2.50 19.66
C TYR A 163 -4.12 -1.11 20.22
N THR A 164 -3.89 -0.99 21.54
CA THR A 164 -3.57 0.26 22.22
C THR A 164 -2.09 0.65 22.15
N ASP A 165 -1.21 -0.16 21.54
CA ASP A 165 0.23 0.11 21.48
C ASP A 165 0.61 1.20 20.46
N SER A 166 -0.39 1.83 19.82
CA SER A 166 -0.25 2.92 18.86
C SER A 166 0.53 2.54 17.60
N TYR A 167 0.81 3.53 16.74
CA TYR A 167 1.74 3.43 15.61
C TYR A 167 1.51 2.19 14.74
N GLN A 168 2.57 1.52 14.31
CA GLN A 168 2.50 0.42 13.35
C GLN A 168 1.71 -0.78 13.89
N VAL A 169 1.68 -1.01 15.20
CA VAL A 169 0.91 -2.11 15.81
C VAL A 169 -0.58 -1.88 15.60
N THR A 170 -1.07 -0.69 15.97
CA THR A 170 -2.46 -0.32 15.73
C THR A 170 -2.76 -0.23 14.24
N ALA A 171 -1.89 0.38 13.44
CA ALA A 171 -2.06 0.50 12.00
C ALA A 171 -2.28 -0.86 11.34
N ARG A 172 -1.50 -1.86 11.74
CA ARG A 172 -1.63 -3.23 11.27
C ARG A 172 -3.00 -3.81 11.58
N PHE A 173 -3.51 -3.59 12.79
CA PHE A 173 -4.87 -4.02 13.14
C PHE A 173 -5.94 -3.28 12.34
N PHE A 174 -5.79 -1.99 12.07
CA PHE A 174 -6.70 -1.27 11.16
C PHE A 174 -6.68 -1.82 9.74
N VAL A 175 -5.51 -2.21 9.21
CA VAL A 175 -5.43 -2.89 7.91
C VAL A 175 -6.19 -4.21 7.93
N TRP A 176 -6.03 -5.00 8.99
CA TRP A 176 -6.77 -6.26 9.16
C TRP A 176 -8.28 -6.03 9.24
N LEU A 177 -8.74 -5.05 10.02
CA LEU A 177 -10.14 -4.68 10.16
C LEU A 177 -10.75 -4.27 8.81
N GLU A 178 -10.06 -3.41 8.07
CA GLU A 178 -10.50 -2.96 6.75
C GLU A 178 -10.64 -4.12 5.77
N ASN A 179 -9.65 -5.01 5.75
CA ASN A 179 -9.61 -6.10 4.78
C ASN A 179 -10.58 -7.24 5.12
N ARG A 180 -10.93 -7.43 6.39
CA ARG A 180 -11.63 -8.65 6.84
C ARG A 180 -12.98 -8.43 7.50
N ILE A 181 -13.15 -7.28 8.14
CA ILE A 181 -14.34 -6.99 8.93
C ILE A 181 -15.22 -5.99 8.20
N ARG A 182 -14.67 -4.83 7.84
CA ARG A 182 -15.45 -3.75 7.23
C ARG A 182 -14.54 -2.79 6.45
N PRO A 183 -14.67 -2.72 5.11
CA PRO A 183 -13.83 -1.86 4.27
C PRO A 183 -13.86 -0.37 4.59
N SER A 184 -14.93 0.13 5.23
CA SER A 184 -15.07 1.53 5.63
C SER A 184 -14.66 1.83 7.07
N ILE A 185 -14.18 0.84 7.83
CA ILE A 185 -14.01 0.95 9.29
C ILE A 185 -13.08 2.11 9.67
N VAL A 186 -11.94 2.27 8.98
CA VAL A 186 -10.97 3.33 9.30
C VAL A 186 -11.58 4.71 9.02
N ASN A 187 -12.31 4.85 7.91
CA ASN A 187 -13.02 6.10 7.57
C ASN A 187 -14.09 6.44 8.63
N GLU A 188 -14.83 5.44 9.11
CA GLU A 188 -15.86 5.64 10.13
C GLU A 188 -15.28 6.03 11.49
N MET A 189 -14.19 5.38 11.90
CA MET A 189 -13.49 5.74 13.15
C MET A 189 -12.92 7.16 13.07
N ASP A 190 -12.19 7.46 11.99
CA ASP A 190 -11.61 8.79 11.75
C ASP A 190 -12.67 9.89 11.70
N PHE A 191 -13.79 9.66 11.01
CA PHE A 191 -14.91 10.59 10.98
C PHE A 191 -15.50 10.85 12.38
N ASN A 192 -15.75 9.80 13.17
CA ASN A 192 -16.38 9.97 14.49
C ASN A 192 -15.43 10.59 15.52
N LEU A 193 -14.13 10.29 15.45
CA LEU A 193 -13.10 10.94 16.26
C LEU A 193 -13.07 12.45 16.00
N ARG A 194 -13.04 12.83 14.72
CA ARG A 194 -13.06 14.25 14.31
C ARG A 194 -14.31 14.99 14.78
N ASN A 195 -15.47 14.34 14.71
CA ASN A 195 -16.76 14.95 15.03
C ASN A 195 -17.17 14.87 16.51
N ARG A 196 -16.30 14.37 17.41
CA ARG A 196 -16.60 14.15 18.85
C ARG A 196 -17.78 13.20 19.10
N THR A 197 -18.03 12.28 18.18
CA THR A 197 -19.10 11.27 18.29
C THR A 197 -18.57 9.87 18.56
N TYR A 198 -17.24 9.71 18.67
CA TYR A 198 -16.63 8.44 19.06
C TYR A 198 -17.06 8.03 20.48
N SER A 199 -17.40 6.75 20.62
CA SER A 199 -17.54 6.04 21.89
C SER A 199 -17.18 4.58 21.66
N GLU A 200 -16.87 3.83 22.72
CA GLU A 200 -16.60 2.39 22.60
C GLU A 200 -17.77 1.61 21.95
N GLN A 201 -19.01 2.11 22.13
CA GLN A 201 -20.20 1.53 21.52
C GLN A 201 -20.19 1.64 19.98
N LEU A 202 -19.43 2.58 19.40
CA LEU A 202 -19.31 2.71 17.95
C LEU A 202 -18.79 1.42 17.31
N TRP A 203 -17.82 0.74 17.93
CA TRP A 203 -17.30 -0.55 17.46
C TRP A 203 -18.41 -1.58 17.28
N VAL A 204 -19.27 -1.71 18.29
CA VAL A 204 -20.41 -2.63 18.26
C VAL A 204 -21.42 -2.20 17.20
N ASN A 205 -21.69 -0.90 17.07
CA ASN A 205 -22.66 -0.40 16.11
C ASN A 205 -22.24 -0.65 14.66
N VAL A 206 -20.94 -0.56 14.34
CA VAL A 206 -20.45 -0.70 12.95
C VAL A 206 -19.95 -2.10 12.61
N THR A 207 -19.59 -2.92 13.59
CA THR A 207 -19.05 -4.28 13.37
C THR A 207 -19.88 -5.41 14.00
N GLY A 208 -20.82 -5.09 14.89
CA GLY A 208 -21.49 -6.07 15.75
C GLY A 208 -20.64 -6.59 16.92
N GLN A 209 -19.42 -6.08 17.10
CA GLN A 209 -18.45 -6.56 18.08
C GLN A 209 -17.74 -5.41 18.80
N THR A 210 -17.28 -5.65 20.02
CA THR A 210 -16.37 -4.74 20.74
C THR A 210 -14.97 -4.77 20.12
N VAL A 211 -14.17 -3.73 20.33
CA VAL A 211 -12.76 -3.70 19.89
C VAL A 211 -11.94 -4.85 20.50
N ASP A 212 -12.24 -5.25 21.74
CA ASP A 212 -11.59 -6.40 22.39
C ASP A 212 -11.92 -7.73 21.69
N GLN A 213 -13.19 -7.94 21.30
CA GLN A 213 -13.58 -9.14 20.54
C GLN A 213 -12.91 -9.17 19.17
N LEU A 214 -12.84 -8.03 18.49
CA LEU A 214 -12.13 -7.90 17.21
C LEU A 214 -10.64 -8.18 17.36
N TRP A 215 -10.00 -7.69 18.42
CA TRP A 215 -8.60 -7.97 18.71
C TRP A 215 -8.35 -9.45 19.02
N GLN A 216 -9.28 -10.11 19.72
CA GLN A 216 -9.21 -11.55 19.95
C GLN A 216 -9.33 -12.33 18.64
N GLN A 217 -10.15 -11.89 17.69
CA GLN A 217 -10.22 -12.50 16.35
C GLN A 217 -8.94 -12.27 15.56
N TYR A 218 -8.43 -11.04 15.55
CA TYR A 218 -7.15 -10.69 14.96
C TYR A 218 -6.00 -11.53 15.52
N SER A 219 -5.97 -11.75 16.84
CA SER A 219 -4.94 -12.57 17.49
C SER A 219 -4.98 -14.04 17.07
N LYS A 220 -6.15 -14.56 16.65
CA LYS A 220 -6.31 -15.93 16.17
C LYS A 220 -5.96 -16.10 14.69
N ASP A 221 -6.21 -15.07 13.88
CA ASP A 221 -5.83 -15.05 12.46
C ASP A 221 -5.27 -13.67 12.08
N PRO A 222 -4.00 -13.38 12.42
CA PRO A 222 -3.43 -12.05 12.24
C PRO A 222 -3.03 -11.76 10.79
N ASN A 223 -3.40 -12.58 9.82
CA ASN A 223 -3.05 -12.36 8.43
C ASN A 223 -3.79 -11.12 7.90
N LEU A 224 -3.05 -10.11 7.46
CA LEU A 224 -3.58 -8.79 7.11
C LEU A 224 -4.60 -8.82 5.99
N THR A 225 -4.47 -9.75 5.07
CA THR A 225 -5.45 -9.94 4.00
C THR A 225 -6.37 -11.07 4.38
N ASN A 226 -7.60 -11.03 3.88
CA ASN A 226 -8.59 -12.09 4.02
C ASN A 226 -8.24 -13.32 3.18
N ASN A 227 -6.95 -13.63 3.08
CA ASN A 227 -6.41 -14.48 2.03
C ASN A 227 -6.55 -13.87 0.62
N ASP A 228 -6.46 -12.54 0.49
CA ASP A 228 -6.56 -11.84 -0.80
C ASP A 228 -5.20 -11.35 -1.31
N VAL A 229 -5.09 -11.43 -2.64
CA VAL A 229 -3.99 -10.95 -3.47
C VAL A 229 -3.95 -9.41 -3.45
N LEU A 230 -2.77 -8.81 -3.22
CA LEU A 230 -2.60 -7.35 -3.25
C LEU A 230 -2.76 -6.83 -4.68
N VAL A 231 -3.77 -6.01 -4.89
CA VAL A 231 -4.09 -5.44 -6.20
C VAL A 231 -3.06 -4.40 -6.62
N GLY A 232 -2.72 -4.35 -7.90
CA GLY A 232 -1.75 -3.42 -8.47
C GLY A 232 -0.29 -3.75 -8.14
N ARG A 233 -0.03 -4.91 -7.53
CA ARG A 233 1.33 -5.38 -7.19
C ARG A 233 1.77 -6.55 -8.07
N PRO A 234 3.06 -6.62 -8.43
CA PRO A 234 3.59 -7.74 -9.20
C PRO A 234 3.84 -8.97 -8.31
N TYR A 235 3.53 -10.14 -8.85
CA TYR A 235 3.74 -11.45 -8.22
C TYR A 235 4.51 -12.38 -9.15
N LYS A 236 5.22 -13.35 -8.57
CA LYS A 236 5.45 -14.66 -9.20
C LYS A 236 4.41 -15.64 -8.68
N LEU A 237 3.88 -16.49 -9.56
CA LEU A 237 3.03 -17.62 -9.19
C LEU A 237 3.88 -18.89 -9.27
N ILE A 238 4.20 -19.50 -8.14
CA ILE A 238 5.03 -20.70 -8.05
C ILE A 238 4.13 -21.91 -7.86
N ASN A 239 4.17 -22.86 -8.79
CA ASN A 239 3.41 -24.09 -8.68
C ASN A 239 3.91 -24.93 -7.50
N VAL A 240 3.00 -25.45 -6.67
CA VAL A 240 3.34 -26.20 -5.46
C VAL A 240 3.95 -27.57 -5.78
N ASN A 241 3.53 -28.22 -6.87
CA ASN A 241 4.05 -29.53 -7.26
C ASN A 241 5.49 -29.46 -7.77
N SER A 242 5.77 -28.54 -8.71
CA SER A 242 7.07 -28.48 -9.39
C SER A 242 8.06 -27.48 -8.78
N GLY A 243 7.58 -26.51 -7.98
CA GLY A 243 8.39 -25.38 -7.51
C GLY A 243 8.75 -24.37 -8.61
N LYS A 244 8.15 -24.48 -9.80
CA LYS A 244 8.43 -23.64 -10.97
C LYS A 244 7.43 -22.50 -11.13
N ALA A 245 7.84 -21.42 -11.78
CA ALA A 245 7.06 -20.22 -11.96
C ALA A 245 6.12 -20.33 -13.18
N LEU A 246 4.95 -19.69 -13.09
CA LEU A 246 4.07 -19.40 -14.22
C LEU A 246 4.76 -18.44 -15.20
N ASP A 247 4.99 -18.89 -16.42
CA ASP A 247 5.94 -18.30 -17.37
C ASP A 247 5.30 -18.15 -18.75
N VAL A 248 5.55 -17.03 -19.41
CA VAL A 248 5.19 -16.85 -20.83
C VAL A 248 6.32 -17.39 -21.69
N GLN A 249 6.00 -18.38 -22.54
CA GLN A 249 7.00 -19.10 -23.33
C GLN A 249 7.88 -18.14 -24.15
N GLY A 250 9.20 -18.24 -23.93
CA GLY A 250 10.19 -17.44 -24.64
C GLY A 250 10.08 -15.92 -24.41
N SER A 251 9.34 -15.49 -23.37
CA SER A 251 8.98 -14.08 -23.17
C SER A 251 8.25 -13.46 -24.37
N GLY A 252 7.54 -14.26 -25.17
CA GLY A 252 6.82 -13.79 -26.33
C GLY A 252 5.72 -12.77 -25.98
N ALA A 253 5.47 -11.84 -26.91
CA ALA A 253 4.49 -10.77 -26.72
C ALA A 253 3.33 -10.82 -27.73
N ALA A 254 3.25 -11.86 -28.57
CA ALA A 254 2.14 -12.03 -29.50
C ALA A 254 0.90 -12.61 -28.79
N ASN A 255 -0.30 -12.24 -29.22
CA ASN A 255 -1.52 -12.91 -28.80
C ASN A 255 -1.46 -14.40 -29.13
N GLY A 256 -1.89 -15.24 -28.18
CA GLY A 256 -1.81 -16.69 -28.30
C GLY A 256 -0.46 -17.28 -27.93
N THR A 257 0.51 -16.47 -27.46
CA THR A 257 1.75 -17.02 -26.91
C THR A 257 1.43 -17.90 -25.71
N ASN A 258 2.03 -19.10 -25.67
CA ASN A 258 1.72 -20.10 -24.66
C ASN A 258 2.16 -19.71 -23.24
N VAL A 259 1.42 -20.17 -22.25
CA VAL A 259 1.81 -20.10 -20.83
C VAL A 259 2.22 -21.49 -20.35
N GLN A 260 3.36 -21.56 -19.68
CA GLN A 260 4.02 -22.78 -19.25
C GLN A 260 4.51 -22.63 -17.81
N ILE A 261 5.07 -23.70 -17.23
CA ILE A 261 5.93 -23.58 -16.06
C ILE A 261 7.41 -23.59 -16.45
N TYR A 262 8.22 -22.77 -15.78
CA TYR A 262 9.65 -22.71 -16.02
C TYR A 262 10.41 -22.41 -14.71
N SER A 263 11.66 -22.85 -14.63
CA SER A 263 12.57 -22.52 -13.53
C SER A 263 12.58 -21.00 -13.28
N ASP A 264 12.49 -20.60 -12.01
CA ASP A 264 12.49 -19.17 -11.67
C ASP A 264 13.80 -18.53 -12.12
N ASN A 265 13.71 -17.62 -13.08
CA ASN A 265 14.84 -16.92 -13.69
C ASN A 265 14.72 -15.40 -13.49
N GLY A 266 13.71 -14.93 -12.75
CA GLY A 266 13.49 -13.51 -12.46
C GLY A 266 13.11 -12.63 -13.65
N SER A 267 12.92 -13.20 -14.85
CA SER A 267 12.56 -12.45 -16.06
C SER A 267 11.18 -11.81 -15.95
N ALA A 268 10.89 -10.83 -16.81
CA ALA A 268 9.58 -10.20 -16.90
C ALA A 268 8.47 -11.18 -17.34
N ALA A 269 8.82 -12.26 -18.04
CA ALA A 269 7.88 -13.32 -18.45
C ALA A 269 7.21 -14.04 -17.28
N GLN A 270 7.83 -13.99 -16.08
CA GLN A 270 7.35 -14.65 -14.86
C GLN A 270 6.67 -13.71 -13.88
N ARG A 271 6.52 -12.42 -14.24
CA ARG A 271 5.95 -11.39 -13.37
C ARG A 271 4.54 -11.07 -13.81
N TRP A 272 3.60 -11.19 -12.88
CA TRP A 272 2.17 -11.01 -13.12
C TRP A 272 1.63 -9.96 -12.16
N THR A 273 1.14 -8.86 -12.70
CA THR A 273 0.46 -7.83 -11.89
C THR A 273 -1.01 -8.18 -11.79
N VAL A 274 -1.52 -8.26 -10.57
CA VAL A 274 -2.90 -8.67 -10.30
C VAL A 274 -3.78 -7.45 -10.17
N TYR A 275 -4.82 -7.36 -10.99
CA TYR A 275 -5.83 -6.30 -10.93
C TYR A 275 -7.18 -6.88 -10.53
N ARG A 276 -7.99 -6.12 -9.77
CA ARG A 276 -9.36 -6.51 -9.43
C ARG A 276 -10.33 -5.88 -10.41
N ASN A 277 -11.22 -6.70 -10.96
CA ASN A 277 -12.32 -6.29 -11.81
C ASN A 277 -13.50 -5.77 -10.96
N GLN A 278 -14.41 -5.03 -11.59
CA GLN A 278 -15.59 -4.47 -10.92
C GLN A 278 -16.52 -5.54 -10.35
N ASP A 279 -16.58 -6.72 -10.98
CA ASP A 279 -17.38 -7.88 -10.55
C ASP A 279 -16.73 -8.69 -9.41
N GLY A 280 -15.61 -8.22 -8.87
CA GLY A 280 -14.89 -8.86 -7.77
C GLY A 280 -13.92 -9.96 -8.20
N THR A 281 -13.93 -10.37 -9.48
CA THR A 281 -12.90 -11.27 -10.04
C THR A 281 -11.57 -10.54 -10.23
N TYR A 282 -10.54 -11.26 -10.61
CA TYR A 282 -9.20 -10.73 -10.86
C TYR A 282 -8.77 -10.97 -12.30
N LYS A 283 -7.88 -10.12 -12.80
CA LYS A 283 -7.10 -10.36 -14.01
C LYS A 283 -5.61 -10.30 -13.68
N LEU A 284 -4.81 -11.12 -14.37
CA LEU A 284 -3.35 -11.14 -14.22
C LEU A 284 -2.74 -10.61 -15.50
N ILE A 285 -1.95 -9.54 -15.42
CA ILE A 285 -1.28 -8.92 -16.57
C ILE A 285 0.21 -9.24 -16.51
N ASN A 286 0.74 -9.84 -17.57
CA ASN A 286 2.16 -10.17 -17.68
C ASN A 286 3.02 -8.91 -17.87
N ALA A 287 4.14 -8.82 -17.17
CA ALA A 287 5.00 -7.63 -17.20
C ALA A 287 5.79 -7.47 -18.51
N ALA A 288 6.09 -8.55 -19.24
CA ALA A 288 6.84 -8.47 -20.49
C ALA A 288 5.98 -8.01 -21.68
N SER A 289 4.73 -8.47 -21.74
CA SER A 289 3.84 -8.26 -22.89
C SER A 289 2.71 -7.27 -22.65
N ALA A 290 2.45 -6.90 -21.38
CA ALA A 290 1.26 -6.16 -20.95
C ALA A 290 -0.07 -6.84 -21.31
N LYS A 291 -0.07 -8.17 -21.50
CA LYS A 291 -1.24 -8.97 -21.87
C LYS A 291 -1.78 -9.80 -20.70
N ALA A 292 -3.05 -10.15 -20.79
CA ALA A 292 -3.77 -10.89 -19.76
C ALA A 292 -3.53 -12.40 -19.84
N LEU A 293 -3.54 -13.08 -18.69
CA LEU A 293 -3.65 -14.53 -18.59
C LEU A 293 -5.04 -14.98 -19.07
N ASP A 294 -5.08 -15.75 -20.15
CA ASP A 294 -6.28 -15.98 -20.97
C ASP A 294 -6.48 -17.47 -21.25
N VAL A 295 -7.71 -17.96 -21.09
CA VAL A 295 -8.09 -19.32 -21.55
C VAL A 295 -8.43 -19.27 -23.04
N THR A 296 -7.67 -20.02 -23.85
CA THR A 296 -7.77 -19.97 -25.32
C THR A 296 -9.22 -20.14 -25.79
N SER A 297 -9.67 -19.18 -26.60
CA SER A 297 -11.01 -19.16 -27.21
C SER A 297 -12.17 -19.24 -26.21
N SER A 298 -11.97 -18.87 -24.95
CA SER A 298 -12.95 -19.06 -23.86
C SER A 298 -13.43 -20.51 -23.73
N GLY A 299 -12.59 -21.48 -24.07
CA GLY A 299 -12.92 -22.90 -23.95
C GLY A 299 -13.23 -23.30 -22.50
N THR A 300 -14.08 -24.30 -22.32
CA THR A 300 -14.56 -24.76 -21.00
C THR A 300 -14.26 -26.21 -20.71
N GLY A 301 -13.62 -26.92 -21.63
CA GLY A 301 -13.23 -28.33 -21.49
C GLY A 301 -11.95 -28.49 -20.68
N ASP A 302 -11.78 -29.67 -20.06
CA ASP A 302 -10.50 -30.07 -19.45
C ASP A 302 -9.40 -30.09 -20.50
N GLY A 303 -8.23 -29.57 -20.14
CA GLY A 303 -7.07 -29.49 -21.03
C GLY A 303 -7.10 -28.30 -21.99
N THR A 304 -8.10 -27.40 -21.88
CA THR A 304 -8.08 -26.17 -22.67
C THR A 304 -6.84 -25.35 -22.29
N ASN A 305 -6.11 -24.90 -23.32
CA ASN A 305 -4.85 -24.20 -23.15
C ASN A 305 -4.99 -22.84 -22.46
N VAL A 306 -3.94 -22.43 -21.75
CA VAL A 306 -3.80 -21.07 -21.22
C VAL A 306 -2.70 -20.34 -21.99
N GLN A 307 -3.00 -19.12 -22.40
CA GLN A 307 -2.17 -18.27 -23.25
C GLN A 307 -2.12 -16.85 -22.68
N ILE A 308 -1.37 -15.97 -23.34
CA ILE A 308 -1.56 -14.52 -23.19
C ILE A 308 -2.38 -13.94 -24.33
N TRP A 309 -3.25 -12.98 -24.01
CA TRP A 309 -4.06 -12.27 -24.99
C TRP A 309 -4.29 -10.82 -24.56
N ASP A 310 -4.55 -9.93 -25.51
CA ASP A 310 -4.97 -8.57 -25.21
C ASP A 310 -6.12 -8.54 -24.20
N ASP A 311 -6.03 -7.65 -23.23
CA ASP A 311 -7.07 -7.48 -22.22
C ASP A 311 -8.38 -7.03 -22.89
N ASN A 312 -9.37 -7.91 -22.89
CA ASN A 312 -10.65 -7.72 -23.58
C ASN A 312 -11.84 -7.86 -22.62
N GLY A 313 -11.59 -8.05 -21.32
CA GLY A 313 -12.63 -8.17 -20.29
C GLY A 313 -13.52 -9.42 -20.40
N SER A 314 -13.20 -10.37 -21.28
CA SER A 314 -13.97 -11.61 -21.44
C SER A 314 -13.83 -12.54 -20.23
N GLY A 315 -14.74 -13.51 -20.11
CA GLY A 315 -14.68 -14.51 -19.05
C GLY A 315 -13.42 -15.39 -19.10
N ALA A 316 -12.73 -15.50 -20.24
CA ALA A 316 -11.46 -16.19 -20.38
C ALA A 316 -10.34 -15.59 -19.52
N GLN A 317 -10.45 -14.30 -19.15
CA GLN A 317 -9.43 -13.53 -18.46
C GLN A 317 -9.78 -13.23 -17.00
N LYS A 318 -10.93 -13.74 -16.54
CA LYS A 318 -11.46 -13.51 -15.19
C LYS A 318 -11.18 -14.70 -14.29
N TRP A 319 -10.42 -14.46 -13.23
CA TRP A 319 -9.97 -15.48 -12.30
C TRP A 319 -10.45 -15.17 -10.88
N SER A 320 -10.97 -16.19 -10.19
CA SER A 320 -11.24 -16.12 -8.75
C SER A 320 -10.11 -16.82 -7.99
N PHE A 321 -9.55 -16.15 -6.99
CA PHE A 321 -8.49 -16.71 -6.15
C PHE A 321 -9.12 -17.33 -4.90
N ILE A 322 -8.93 -18.63 -4.71
CA ILE A 322 -9.36 -19.35 -3.50
C ILE A 322 -8.11 -19.84 -2.78
N ARG A 323 -7.85 -19.34 -1.58
CA ARG A 323 -6.69 -19.80 -0.80
C ARG A 323 -6.96 -21.14 -0.14
N ASN A 324 -5.99 -22.03 -0.23
CA ASN A 324 -5.97 -23.33 0.44
C ASN A 324 -5.47 -23.17 1.89
N THR A 325 -5.71 -24.20 2.71
CA THR A 325 -5.28 -24.23 4.12
C THR A 325 -3.76 -24.16 4.30
N ASP A 326 -3.00 -24.68 3.34
CA ASP A 326 -1.52 -24.63 3.28
C ASP A 326 -0.97 -23.26 2.84
N GLY A 327 -1.86 -22.30 2.57
CA GLY A 327 -1.54 -20.94 2.19
C GLY A 327 -1.23 -20.71 0.71
N SER A 328 -1.23 -21.76 -0.10
CA SER A 328 -1.26 -21.66 -1.57
C SER A 328 -2.65 -21.22 -2.07
N TYR A 329 -2.77 -20.97 -3.35
CA TYR A 329 -3.99 -20.52 -4.02
C TYR A 329 -4.39 -21.48 -5.13
N LYS A 330 -5.69 -21.57 -5.34
CA LYS A 330 -6.35 -22.11 -6.52
C LYS A 330 -6.88 -20.92 -7.33
N LEU A 331 -6.63 -20.90 -8.63
CA LEU A 331 -7.15 -19.88 -9.52
C LEU A 331 -8.25 -20.52 -10.37
N ILE A 332 -9.50 -20.09 -10.16
CA ILE A 332 -10.68 -20.60 -10.87
C ILE A 332 -11.00 -19.66 -12.02
N ASN A 333 -11.04 -20.14 -13.26
CA ASN A 333 -11.52 -19.35 -14.38
C ASN A 333 -13.04 -19.19 -14.30
N SER A 334 -13.52 -17.95 -14.36
CA SER A 334 -14.92 -17.62 -14.10
C SER A 334 -15.88 -18.01 -15.23
N ASN A 335 -15.34 -18.29 -16.43
CA ASN A 335 -16.14 -18.76 -17.57
C ASN A 335 -16.37 -20.28 -17.54
N SER A 336 -15.36 -21.05 -17.12
CA SER A 336 -15.41 -22.52 -17.16
C SER A 336 -15.64 -23.19 -15.80
N ASN A 337 -15.46 -22.45 -14.70
CA ASN A 337 -15.36 -22.97 -13.33
C ASN A 337 -14.25 -24.02 -13.12
N LYS A 338 -13.27 -24.07 -14.03
CA LYS A 338 -12.09 -24.93 -13.94
C LYS A 338 -10.90 -24.18 -13.38
N VAL A 339 -9.90 -24.90 -12.90
CA VAL A 339 -8.74 -24.34 -12.19
C VAL A 339 -7.50 -24.29 -13.08
N LEU A 340 -6.63 -23.32 -12.82
CA LEU A 340 -5.31 -23.23 -13.44
C LEU A 340 -4.45 -24.43 -13.02
N ASP A 341 -4.05 -25.25 -13.99
CA ASP A 341 -3.49 -26.59 -13.82
C ASP A 341 -2.21 -26.75 -14.63
N VAL A 342 -1.21 -27.43 -14.06
CA VAL A 342 -0.02 -27.86 -14.81
C VAL A 342 -0.31 -29.24 -15.41
N SER A 343 -0.23 -29.33 -16.74
CA SER A 343 -0.64 -30.52 -17.48
C SER A 343 0.04 -31.78 -16.97
N SER A 344 -0.75 -32.81 -16.66
CA SER A 344 -0.28 -34.11 -16.17
C SER A 344 0.61 -34.05 -14.92
N SER A 345 0.50 -32.98 -14.11
CA SER A 345 1.39 -32.72 -12.97
C SER A 345 2.88 -32.73 -13.34
N GLY A 346 3.21 -32.37 -14.59
CA GLY A 346 4.59 -32.35 -15.04
C GLY A 346 5.46 -31.37 -14.24
N THR A 347 6.75 -31.66 -14.15
CA THR A 347 7.72 -30.88 -13.36
C THR A 347 8.88 -30.35 -14.20
N ASN A 348 8.86 -30.56 -15.51
CA ASN A 348 9.92 -30.11 -16.40
C ASN A 348 9.68 -28.65 -16.83
N ASP A 349 10.76 -27.95 -17.14
CA ASP A 349 10.68 -26.65 -17.79
C ASP A 349 9.95 -26.77 -19.13
N GLY A 350 9.03 -25.85 -19.39
CA GLY A 350 8.18 -25.87 -20.57
C GLY A 350 6.94 -26.77 -20.47
N THR A 351 6.66 -27.38 -19.31
CA THR A 351 5.40 -28.11 -19.12
C THR A 351 4.22 -27.15 -19.28
N ASN A 352 3.20 -27.56 -20.02
CA ASN A 352 2.08 -26.71 -20.37
C ASN A 352 1.20 -26.34 -19.16
N VAL A 353 0.61 -25.13 -19.20
CA VAL A 353 -0.43 -24.71 -18.27
C VAL A 353 -1.77 -24.67 -19.00
N GLN A 354 -2.78 -25.25 -18.35
CA GLN A 354 -4.11 -25.47 -18.90
C GLN A 354 -5.17 -25.16 -17.84
N ILE A 355 -6.44 -25.28 -18.21
CA ILE A 355 -7.52 -25.41 -17.22
C ILE A 355 -7.95 -26.86 -17.08
N TRP A 356 -8.25 -27.28 -15.85
CA TRP A 356 -8.72 -28.62 -15.56
C TRP A 356 -9.75 -28.60 -14.41
N THR A 357 -10.59 -29.62 -14.36
CA THR A 357 -11.51 -29.86 -13.24
C THR A 357 -10.72 -29.94 -11.94
N ASP A 358 -11.22 -29.27 -10.90
CA ASP A 358 -10.57 -29.28 -9.58
C ASP A 358 -10.47 -30.71 -9.03
N ASN A 359 -9.24 -31.19 -8.84
CA ASN A 359 -8.92 -32.51 -8.34
C ASN A 359 -8.05 -32.47 -7.07
N GLY A 360 -7.80 -31.26 -6.53
CA GLY A 360 -7.07 -31.06 -5.27
C GLY A 360 -5.57 -31.36 -5.31
N THR A 361 -5.01 -31.75 -6.46
CA THR A 361 -3.59 -32.07 -6.59
C THR A 361 -2.71 -30.83 -6.43
N ALA A 362 -1.43 -31.05 -6.09
CA ALA A 362 -0.46 -29.96 -5.97
C ALA A 362 -0.20 -29.22 -7.30
N ALA A 363 -0.51 -29.84 -8.45
CA ALA A 363 -0.39 -29.22 -9.77
C ALA A 363 -1.38 -28.06 -9.98
N GLN A 364 -2.45 -28.00 -9.19
CA GLN A 364 -3.50 -26.97 -9.23
C GLN A 364 -3.33 -25.90 -8.14
N LYS A 365 -2.23 -25.97 -7.39
CA LYS A 365 -1.94 -25.08 -6.26
C LYS A 365 -0.76 -24.17 -6.59
N TRP A 366 -0.92 -22.88 -6.31
CA TRP A 366 0.03 -21.83 -6.66
C TRP A 366 0.36 -20.97 -5.45
N LYS A 367 1.64 -20.84 -5.09
CA LYS A 367 2.10 -19.86 -4.12
C LYS A 367 2.28 -18.52 -4.81
N LEU A 368 1.67 -17.47 -4.27
CA LEU A 368 1.87 -16.10 -4.74
C LEU A 368 3.02 -15.48 -3.96
N VAL A 369 4.12 -15.20 -4.65
CA VAL A 369 5.29 -14.51 -4.10
C VAL A 369 5.25 -13.07 -4.56
N LEU A 370 5.02 -12.14 -3.62
CA LEU A 370 5.04 -10.71 -3.88
C LEU A 370 6.44 -10.28 -4.32
N LEU A 371 6.51 -9.46 -5.37
CA LEU A 371 7.74 -8.84 -5.82
C LEU A 371 7.74 -7.38 -5.36
N ASN A 372 8.86 -6.96 -4.79
CA ASN A 372 9.09 -5.58 -4.36
C ASN A 372 9.56 -4.71 -5.53
#